data_AF-W0GZ11-F1
#
_entry.id   AF-W0GZ11-F1
#
_cell.length_a   1.000
_cell.length_b   1.000
_cell.length_c   1.000
_cell.angle_alpha   90.00
_cell.angle_beta   90.00
_cell.angle_gamma   90.00
#
_symmetry.space_group_name_H-M   'P 1'
#
loop_
_entity.id
_entity.type
_entity.pdbx_description
1 polymer ?
#
loop_
_entity_poly.entity_id
_entity_poly.type
_entity_poly.pdbx_seq_one_letter_code
_entity_poly.pdbx_strand_id
1 'polypeptide(L)'
;MRFIQGQLDGEGLSIGNELFRCIGLRKLHLEVARLGNGLQILHSVWFPDPHYDLPIFGADIVAGPAGISAAIVDLSPTSDALPEQLIQRLEARPWPAFRQGRELPAWGSAIFSNKVCFIRPDGADEEAAFQELVSHYLQVMATSVIEATPEPSTALTTVRRYEGQLNYCLQQKRNDKTRRVLEKAFDSAWADRYIDMLLFDNPPEL
;
A
#
# COMPACT_ATOMS: atom_id res chain seq x y z
N MET A 1 14.57 -8.21 -8.32
CA MET A 1 14.50 -8.10 -6.85
C MET A 1 15.86 -7.89 -6.20
N ARG A 2 15.99 -6.91 -5.29
CA ARG A 2 17.15 -6.73 -4.39
C ARG A 2 16.79 -7.28 -3.02
N PHE A 3 17.66 -8.10 -2.41
CA PHE A 3 17.39 -8.75 -1.13
C PHE A 3 18.18 -8.14 0.03
N ILE A 4 17.53 -8.05 1.17
CA ILE A 4 18.09 -7.72 2.48
C ILE A 4 17.88 -8.94 3.36
N GLN A 5 18.92 -9.32 4.10
CA GLN A 5 18.88 -10.47 5.01
C GLN A 5 19.15 -10.03 6.44
N GLY A 6 18.44 -10.63 7.38
CA GLY A 6 18.60 -10.44 8.82
C GLY A 6 18.28 -11.72 9.59
N GLN A 7 18.27 -11.65 10.92
CA GLN A 7 17.87 -12.76 11.77
C GLN A 7 17.01 -12.26 12.93
N LEU A 8 16.03 -13.06 13.33
CA LEU A 8 15.19 -12.80 14.50
C LEU A 8 14.90 -14.13 15.20
N ASP A 9 15.24 -14.21 16.49
CA ASP A 9 15.02 -15.39 17.35
C ASP A 9 15.57 -16.70 16.76
N GLY A 10 16.67 -16.62 16.02
CA GLY A 10 17.31 -17.77 15.34
C GLY A 10 16.71 -18.13 13.98
N GLU A 11 15.64 -17.47 13.55
CA GLU A 11 15.08 -17.59 12.21
C GLU A 11 15.64 -16.52 11.26
N GLY A 12 15.84 -16.89 10.00
CA GLY A 12 16.28 -15.95 8.96
C GLY A 12 15.15 -15.05 8.50
N LEU A 13 15.41 -13.74 8.43
CA LEU A 13 14.57 -12.76 7.77
C LEU A 13 15.14 -12.49 6.36
N SER A 14 14.29 -12.57 5.34
CA SER A 14 14.61 -12.16 3.98
C SER A 14 13.57 -11.16 3.49
N ILE A 15 14.01 -9.99 3.03
CA ILE A 15 13.15 -8.95 2.46
C ILE A 15 13.61 -8.68 1.02
N GLY A 16 12.77 -9.00 0.05
CA GLY A 16 13.00 -8.74 -1.37
C GLY A 16 12.26 -7.48 -1.81
N ASN A 17 12.96 -6.55 -2.44
CA ASN A 17 12.42 -5.27 -2.91
C ASN A 17 12.53 -5.14 -4.44
N GLU A 18 11.48 -4.64 -5.06
CA GLU A 18 11.47 -4.15 -6.44
C GLU A 18 10.93 -2.72 -6.49
N LEU A 19 11.63 -1.87 -7.23
CA LEU A 19 11.33 -0.45 -7.34
C LEU A 19 11.31 -0.08 -8.82
N PHE A 20 10.20 0.48 -9.26
CA PHE A 20 10.03 1.00 -10.61
C PHE A 20 9.50 2.43 -10.55
N ARG A 21 9.54 3.11 -11.69
CA ARG A 21 8.94 4.43 -11.90
C ARG A 21 8.45 4.52 -13.33
N CYS A 22 7.41 5.30 -13.57
CA CYS A 22 6.92 5.62 -14.90
C CYS A 22 6.29 7.02 -14.91
N ILE A 23 5.83 7.47 -16.08
CA ILE A 23 5.07 8.72 -16.17
C ILE A 23 3.81 8.58 -15.29
N GLY A 24 3.55 9.58 -14.45
CA GLY A 24 2.44 9.58 -13.49
C GLY A 24 2.76 8.96 -12.13
N LEU A 25 3.78 8.08 -12.03
CA LEU A 25 4.13 7.38 -10.78
C LEU A 25 5.58 7.63 -10.39
N ARG A 26 5.80 8.37 -9.30
CA ARG A 26 7.13 8.62 -8.75
C ARG A 26 7.81 7.35 -8.26
N LYS A 27 7.02 6.37 -7.79
CA LYS A 27 7.52 5.11 -7.24
C LYS A 27 6.46 4.01 -7.25
N LEU A 28 6.80 2.86 -7.84
CA LEU A 28 6.07 1.60 -7.68
C LEU A 28 6.98 0.68 -6.88
N HIS A 29 6.52 0.29 -5.70
CA HIS A 29 7.30 -0.54 -4.79
C HIS A 29 6.56 -1.85 -4.55
N LEU A 30 7.24 -2.96 -4.79
CA LEU A 30 6.83 -4.29 -4.36
C LEU A 30 7.88 -4.81 -3.36
N GLU A 31 7.43 -5.17 -2.18
CA GLU A 31 8.20 -5.84 -1.15
C GLU A 31 7.58 -7.20 -0.84
N VAL A 32 8.43 -8.22 -0.75
CA VAL A 32 8.06 -9.54 -0.23
C VAL A 32 9.03 -9.90 0.88
N ALA A 33 8.51 -10.11 2.09
CA ALA A 33 9.31 -10.49 3.24
C ALA A 33 8.91 -11.88 3.76
N ARG A 34 9.90 -12.62 4.26
CA ARG A 34 9.72 -13.90 4.93
C ARG A 34 10.60 -13.97 6.16
N LEU A 35 10.00 -14.28 7.31
CA LEU A 35 10.71 -14.62 8.55
C LEU A 35 10.45 -16.09 8.86
N GLY A 36 11.50 -16.90 8.71
CA GLY A 36 11.43 -18.35 8.85
C GLY A 36 10.24 -18.97 8.12
N ASN A 37 9.51 -19.83 8.81
CA ASN A 37 8.23 -20.38 8.34
C ASN A 37 7.03 -19.69 9.00
N GLY A 38 7.26 -18.78 9.94
CA GLY A 38 6.23 -18.20 10.80
C GLY A 38 5.50 -17.00 10.20
N LEU A 39 6.14 -16.25 9.30
CA LEU A 39 5.59 -15.00 8.78
C LEU A 39 5.99 -14.75 7.33
N GLN A 40 5.02 -14.40 6.51
CA GLN A 40 5.16 -13.97 5.12
C GLN A 40 4.39 -12.67 4.94
N ILE A 41 5.03 -11.69 4.30
CA ILE A 41 4.46 -10.37 4.04
C ILE A 41 4.60 -10.07 2.55
N LEU A 42 3.54 -9.54 1.96
CA LEU A 42 3.60 -8.81 0.70
C LEU A 42 3.17 -7.37 1.02
N HIS A 43 3.93 -6.41 0.52
CA HIS A 43 3.62 -4.98 0.59
C HIS A 43 3.80 -4.41 -0.81
N SER A 44 2.80 -3.68 -1.31
CA SER A 44 2.88 -3.01 -2.60
C SER A 44 2.24 -1.65 -2.52
N VAL A 45 3.00 -0.60 -2.85
CA VAL A 45 2.49 0.78 -2.88
C VAL A 45 2.93 1.48 -4.15
N TRP A 46 1.99 2.11 -4.84
CA TRP A 46 2.27 2.92 -6.02
C TRP A 46 1.99 4.37 -5.68
N PHE A 47 3.07 5.12 -5.48
CA PHE A 47 3.02 6.54 -5.18
C PHE A 47 2.93 7.34 -6.48
N PRO A 48 1.88 8.16 -6.67
CA PRO A 48 1.77 9.02 -7.82
C PRO A 48 2.74 10.21 -7.73
N ASP A 49 3.12 10.74 -8.88
CA ASP A 49 3.70 12.07 -8.96
C ASP A 49 2.58 13.10 -8.66
N PRO A 50 2.75 14.03 -7.70
CA PRO A 50 1.72 15.01 -7.34
C PRO A 50 1.17 15.86 -8.49
N HIS A 51 1.90 15.99 -9.60
CA HIS A 51 1.42 16.70 -10.79
C HIS A 51 0.24 15.98 -11.48
N TYR A 52 0.03 14.70 -11.20
CA TYR A 52 -1.04 13.90 -11.81
C TYR A 52 -2.15 13.63 -10.78
N ASP A 53 -3.41 13.75 -11.22
CA ASP A 53 -4.57 13.49 -10.37
C ASP A 53 -4.83 11.97 -10.22
N LEU A 54 -3.99 11.35 -9.40
CA LEU A 54 -3.98 9.90 -9.18
C LEU A 54 -4.08 9.58 -7.68
N PRO A 55 -4.76 8.49 -7.31
CA PRO A 55 -4.75 7.98 -5.95
C PRO A 55 -3.44 7.21 -5.65
N ILE A 56 -3.23 6.86 -4.38
CA ILE A 56 -2.18 5.93 -3.98
C ILE A 56 -2.76 4.52 -3.99
N PHE A 57 -2.24 3.64 -4.83
CA PHE A 57 -2.54 2.22 -4.70
C PHE A 57 -1.74 1.63 -3.54
N GLY A 58 -2.41 0.86 -2.67
CA GLY A 58 -1.78 0.11 -1.59
C GLY A 58 -2.38 -1.29 -1.47
N ALA A 59 -1.53 -2.30 -1.32
CA ALA A 59 -1.94 -3.64 -0.96
C ALA A 59 -0.95 -4.28 0.03
N ASP A 60 -1.47 -4.84 1.12
CA ASP A 60 -0.68 -5.61 2.09
C ASP A 60 -1.32 -6.97 2.37
N ILE A 61 -0.48 -8.00 2.44
CA ILE A 61 -0.89 -9.35 2.85
C ILE A 61 0.05 -9.81 3.96
N VAL A 62 -0.50 -10.32 5.05
CA VAL A 62 0.24 -10.92 6.16
C VAL A 62 -0.25 -12.34 6.39
N ALA A 63 0.61 -13.32 6.16
CA ALA A 63 0.32 -14.74 6.28
C ALA A 63 1.30 -15.44 7.23
N GLY A 64 0.84 -16.54 7.82
CA GLY A 64 1.65 -17.44 8.64
C GLY A 64 1.24 -18.90 8.43
N PRO A 65 1.64 -19.82 9.31
CA PRO A 65 1.32 -21.25 9.19
C PRO A 65 -0.18 -21.57 9.10
N ALA A 66 -1.03 -20.71 9.67
CA ALA A 66 -2.49 -20.86 9.67
C ALA A 66 -3.18 -20.19 8.47
N GLY A 67 -2.42 -19.73 7.46
CA GLY A 67 -2.94 -19.01 6.28
C GLY A 67 -2.84 -17.49 6.41
N ILE A 68 -3.62 -16.77 5.59
CA ILE A 68 -3.64 -15.31 5.54
C ILE A 68 -4.38 -14.77 6.78
N SER A 69 -3.69 -13.97 7.59
CA SER A 69 -4.25 -13.34 8.78
C SER A 69 -4.79 -11.93 8.51
N ALA A 70 -4.29 -11.28 7.45
CA ALA A 70 -4.64 -9.92 7.06
C ALA A 70 -4.44 -9.78 5.55
N ALA A 71 -5.44 -9.22 4.87
CA ALA A 71 -5.33 -8.81 3.48
C ALA A 71 -6.04 -7.46 3.32
N ILE A 72 -5.32 -6.46 2.79
CA ILE A 72 -5.84 -5.12 2.55
C ILE A 72 -5.51 -4.67 1.13
N VAL A 73 -6.46 -3.99 0.49
CA VAL A 73 -6.24 -3.28 -0.77
C VAL A 73 -7.05 -1.99 -0.79
N ASP A 74 -6.45 -0.92 -1.32
CA ASP A 74 -7.11 0.37 -1.48
C ASP A 74 -6.55 1.17 -2.67
N LEU A 75 -7.37 2.10 -3.16
CA LEU A 75 -6.93 3.30 -3.87
C LEU A 75 -7.18 4.49 -2.94
N SER A 76 -6.19 4.88 -2.16
CA SER A 76 -6.31 5.94 -1.17
C SER A 76 -6.28 7.32 -1.84
N PRO A 77 -7.18 8.25 -1.48
CA PRO A 77 -7.20 9.58 -2.08
C PRO A 77 -5.93 10.37 -1.72
N THR A 78 -5.45 11.16 -2.67
CA THR A 78 -4.38 12.15 -2.46
C THR A 78 -4.93 13.55 -2.16
N SER A 79 -6.25 13.71 -2.16
CA SER A 79 -6.96 14.93 -1.78
C SER A 79 -8.11 14.57 -0.83
N ASP A 80 -9.17 15.38 -0.76
CA ASP A 80 -10.28 15.18 0.19
C ASP A 80 -11.04 13.86 -0.03
N ALA A 81 -11.16 13.40 -1.28
CA ALA A 81 -11.90 12.19 -1.64
C ALA A 81 -11.42 11.61 -2.97
N LEU A 82 -11.82 10.37 -3.26
CA LEU A 82 -11.63 9.78 -4.58
C LEU A 82 -12.53 10.48 -5.62
N PRO A 83 -12.04 10.70 -6.85
CA PRO A 83 -12.90 11.16 -7.94
C PRO A 83 -14.07 10.19 -8.19
N GLU A 84 -15.26 10.73 -8.42
CA GLU A 84 -16.50 9.95 -8.64
C GLU A 84 -16.35 8.93 -9.79
N GLN A 85 -15.66 9.31 -10.87
CA GLN A 85 -15.41 8.40 -11.98
C GLN A 85 -14.58 7.17 -11.58
N LEU A 86 -13.64 7.35 -10.65
CA LEU A 86 -12.81 6.26 -10.14
C LEU A 86 -13.61 5.35 -9.21
N ILE A 87 -14.49 5.92 -8.38
CA ILE A 87 -15.47 5.16 -7.59
C ILE A 87 -16.34 4.29 -8.49
N GLN A 88 -16.90 4.85 -9.56
CA GLN A 88 -17.74 4.11 -10.51
C GLN A 88 -16.96 2.97 -11.19
N ARG A 89 -15.69 3.18 -11.53
CA ARG A 89 -14.83 2.12 -12.09
C ARG A 89 -14.58 1.00 -11.08
N LEU A 90 -14.36 1.33 -9.81
CA LEU A 90 -14.21 0.34 -8.74
C LEU A 90 -15.50 -0.47 -8.54
N GLU A 91 -16.66 0.20 -8.60
CA GLU A 91 -17.99 -0.42 -8.45
C GLU A 91 -18.52 -1.12 -9.70
N ALA A 92 -17.81 -1.06 -10.82
CA ALA A 92 -18.20 -1.74 -12.06
C ALA A 92 -18.20 -3.28 -11.93
N ARG A 93 -17.71 -3.82 -10.81
CA ARG A 93 -17.78 -5.23 -10.45
C ARG A 93 -18.48 -5.40 -9.09
N PRO A 94 -19.23 -6.50 -8.90
CA PRO A 94 -19.81 -6.81 -7.59
C PRO A 94 -18.73 -6.89 -6.51
N TRP A 95 -18.98 -6.26 -5.37
CA TRP A 95 -18.12 -6.36 -4.21
C TRP A 95 -18.17 -7.79 -3.64
N PRO A 96 -17.03 -8.47 -3.42
CA PRO A 96 -17.06 -9.82 -2.84
C PRO A 96 -17.60 -9.79 -1.40
N ALA A 97 -18.47 -10.74 -1.07
CA ALA A 97 -19.04 -10.88 0.26
C ALA A 97 -18.10 -11.66 1.20
N PHE A 98 -17.03 -11.02 1.65
CA PHE A 98 -16.08 -11.62 2.59
C PHE A 98 -16.71 -11.87 3.96
N ARG A 99 -16.47 -13.05 4.53
CA ARG A 99 -17.02 -13.50 5.81
C ARG A 99 -16.40 -12.79 7.01
N GLN A 100 -15.13 -12.38 6.91
CA GLN A 100 -14.39 -11.77 8.01
C GLN A 100 -13.79 -10.41 7.63
N GLY A 101 -14.63 -9.37 7.66
CA GLY A 101 -14.18 -7.98 7.60
C GLY A 101 -13.37 -7.59 8.84
N ARG A 102 -12.40 -6.69 8.66
CA ARG A 102 -11.56 -6.16 9.75
C ARG A 102 -11.76 -4.67 9.90
N GLU A 103 -11.77 -4.20 11.15
CA GLU A 103 -11.76 -2.78 11.43
C GLU A 103 -10.40 -2.16 11.08
N LEU A 104 -10.46 -0.97 10.48
CA LEU A 104 -9.26 -0.18 10.24
C LEU A 104 -8.68 0.33 11.56
N PRO A 105 -7.36 0.44 11.67
CA PRO A 105 -6.76 1.15 12.79
C PRO A 105 -7.15 2.63 12.76
N ALA A 106 -7.06 3.32 13.91
CA ALA A 106 -7.47 4.71 14.03
C ALA A 106 -6.74 5.68 13.08
N TRP A 107 -5.50 5.38 12.69
CA TRP A 107 -4.78 6.16 11.68
C TRP A 107 -5.27 5.91 10.25
N GLY A 108 -5.87 4.74 10.00
CA GLY A 108 -6.34 4.32 8.68
C GLY A 108 -7.55 5.10 8.19
N SER A 109 -8.45 5.50 9.10
CA SER A 109 -9.63 6.31 8.74
C SER A 109 -9.29 7.70 8.21
N ALA A 110 -8.06 8.18 8.44
CA ALA A 110 -7.57 9.46 7.93
C ALA A 110 -6.99 9.40 6.52
N ILE A 111 -6.79 8.20 5.95
CA ILE A 111 -6.07 8.03 4.68
C ILE A 111 -6.70 7.04 3.71
N PHE A 112 -7.36 6.00 4.20
CA PHE A 112 -7.97 4.99 3.32
C PHE A 112 -9.28 5.50 2.74
N SER A 113 -9.58 5.08 1.52
CA SER A 113 -10.83 5.45 0.85
C SER A 113 -12.04 4.74 1.46
N ASN A 114 -13.24 5.18 1.09
CA ASN A 114 -14.47 4.46 1.41
C ASN A 114 -14.63 3.12 0.64
N LYS A 115 -13.68 2.80 -0.25
CA LYS A 115 -13.58 1.53 -0.97
C LYS A 115 -12.45 0.65 -0.45
N VAL A 116 -11.79 0.98 0.65
CA VAL A 116 -10.80 0.05 1.23
C VAL A 116 -11.42 -1.31 1.56
N CYS A 117 -10.76 -2.37 1.12
CA CYS A 117 -11.09 -3.73 1.53
C CYS A 117 -10.07 -4.17 2.57
N PHE A 118 -10.51 -4.48 3.81
CA PHE A 118 -9.63 -5.03 4.84
C PHE A 118 -10.27 -6.26 5.48
N ILE A 119 -9.66 -7.42 5.28
CA ILE A 119 -10.26 -8.72 5.63
C ILE A 119 -9.24 -9.69 6.24
N ARG A 120 -9.77 -10.80 6.76
CA ARG A 120 -9.06 -12.06 6.91
C ARG A 120 -9.76 -13.08 5.98
N PRO A 121 -9.16 -13.50 4.86
CA PRO A 121 -9.78 -14.49 4.00
C PRO A 121 -10.06 -15.80 4.74
N ASP A 122 -11.24 -16.39 4.51
CA ASP A 122 -11.67 -17.65 5.10
C ASP A 122 -11.73 -18.77 4.04
N GLY A 123 -10.58 -19.30 3.68
CA GLY A 123 -10.45 -20.39 2.70
C GLY A 123 -10.16 -19.91 1.28
N ALA A 124 -9.86 -20.88 0.41
CA ALA A 124 -9.31 -20.62 -0.92
C ALA A 124 -10.23 -19.83 -1.85
N ASP A 125 -11.55 -19.91 -1.65
CA ASP A 125 -12.52 -19.13 -2.44
C ASP A 125 -12.42 -17.63 -2.13
N GLU A 126 -12.25 -17.24 -0.86
CA GLU A 126 -12.04 -15.84 -0.49
C GLU A 126 -10.63 -15.35 -0.83
N GLU A 127 -9.61 -16.20 -0.78
CA GLU A 127 -8.27 -15.86 -1.26
C GLU A 127 -8.28 -15.54 -2.77
N ALA A 128 -8.96 -16.37 -3.56
CA ALA A 128 -9.14 -16.13 -5.00
C ALA A 128 -9.98 -14.86 -5.26
N ALA A 129 -11.07 -14.66 -4.52
CA ALA A 129 -11.90 -13.46 -4.64
C ALA A 129 -11.12 -12.18 -4.30
N PHE A 130 -10.26 -12.22 -3.28
CA PHE A 130 -9.38 -11.10 -2.93
C PHE A 130 -8.33 -10.84 -4.01
N GLN A 131 -7.72 -11.89 -4.58
CA GLN A 131 -6.78 -11.73 -5.70
C GLN A 131 -7.43 -11.07 -6.92
N GLU A 132 -8.66 -11.47 -7.28
CA GLU A 132 -9.42 -10.85 -8.36
C GLU A 132 -9.76 -9.40 -8.04
N LEU A 133 -10.09 -9.09 -6.78
CA LEU A 133 -10.33 -7.72 -6.33
C LEU A 133 -9.08 -6.85 -6.48
N VAL A 134 -7.92 -7.32 -6.01
CA VAL A 134 -6.63 -6.62 -6.20
C VAL A 134 -6.33 -6.39 -7.68
N SER A 135 -6.59 -7.40 -8.52
CA SER A 135 -6.39 -7.30 -9.97
C SER A 135 -7.28 -6.24 -10.61
N HIS A 136 -8.52 -6.12 -10.15
CA HIS A 136 -9.44 -5.04 -10.57
C HIS A 136 -8.92 -3.65 -10.14
N TYR A 137 -8.46 -3.50 -8.89
CA TYR A 137 -7.88 -2.24 -8.40
C TYR A 137 -6.67 -1.81 -9.22
N LEU A 138 -5.77 -2.75 -9.53
CA LEU A 138 -4.61 -2.52 -10.39
C LEU A 138 -5.04 -2.11 -11.81
N GLN A 139 -6.08 -2.72 -12.37
CA GLN A 139 -6.59 -2.36 -13.69
C GLN A 139 -7.17 -0.93 -13.72
N VAL A 140 -7.92 -0.55 -12.69
CA VAL A 140 -8.43 0.82 -12.53
C VAL A 140 -7.28 1.82 -12.37
N MET A 141 -6.29 1.50 -11.55
CA MET A 141 -5.09 2.32 -11.35
C MET A 141 -4.31 2.48 -12.66
N ALA A 142 -4.03 1.39 -13.38
CA ALA A 142 -3.30 1.42 -14.64
C ALA A 142 -4.01 2.26 -15.71
N THR A 143 -5.33 2.09 -15.84
CA THR A 143 -6.14 2.93 -16.74
C THR A 143 -6.04 4.40 -16.37
N SER A 144 -6.16 4.72 -15.07
CA SER A 144 -6.07 6.10 -14.58
C SER A 144 -4.70 6.72 -14.86
N VAL A 145 -3.61 5.96 -14.68
CA VAL A 145 -2.24 6.40 -15.01
C VAL A 145 -2.08 6.71 -16.50
N ILE A 146 -2.67 5.89 -17.38
CA ILE A 146 -2.61 6.08 -18.84
C ILE A 146 -3.37 7.34 -19.27
N GLU A 147 -4.51 7.63 -18.62
CA GLU A 147 -5.37 8.76 -18.96
C GLU A 147 -4.96 10.08 -18.31
N ALA A 148 -4.17 10.03 -17.23
CA ALA A 148 -3.81 11.21 -16.45
C ALA A 148 -2.91 12.17 -17.22
N THR A 149 -3.15 13.46 -17.03
CA THR A 149 -2.32 14.54 -17.59
C THR A 149 -1.73 15.38 -16.46
N PRO A 150 -0.50 15.88 -16.61
CA PRO A 150 0.15 16.66 -15.56
C PRO A 150 -0.42 18.08 -15.47
N GLU A 151 -0.53 18.57 -14.25
CA GLU A 151 -0.75 19.97 -13.91
C GLU A 151 0.57 20.63 -13.48
N PRO A 152 0.73 21.96 -13.55
CA PRO A 152 1.96 22.63 -13.09
C PRO A 152 2.12 22.60 -11.56
N SER A 153 3.35 22.73 -11.05
CA SER A 153 3.67 22.81 -9.61
C SER A 153 2.88 23.89 -8.87
N THR A 154 2.57 24.99 -9.56
CA THR A 154 1.85 26.15 -8.99
C THR A 154 0.33 25.95 -8.91
N ALA A 155 -0.22 24.86 -9.46
CA ALA A 155 -1.64 24.58 -9.37
C ALA A 155 -2.01 24.17 -7.94
N LEU A 156 -3.10 24.74 -7.40
CA LEU A 156 -3.57 24.43 -6.05
C LEU A 156 -3.91 22.95 -5.87
N THR A 157 -4.39 22.31 -6.93
CA THR A 157 -4.65 20.86 -7.03
C THR A 157 -3.37 20.04 -6.86
N THR A 158 -2.27 20.41 -7.52
CA THR A 158 -0.95 19.79 -7.35
C THR A 158 -0.46 19.91 -5.90
N VAL A 159 -0.56 21.11 -5.30
CA VAL A 159 -0.18 21.34 -3.89
C VAL A 159 -1.00 20.47 -2.94
N ARG A 160 -2.33 20.40 -3.13
CA ARG A 160 -3.20 19.54 -2.31
C ARG A 160 -2.84 18.06 -2.41
N ARG A 161 -2.54 17.58 -3.62
CA ARG A 161 -2.11 16.19 -3.83
C ARG A 161 -0.78 15.89 -3.15
N TYR A 162 0.15 16.84 -3.19
CA TYR A 162 1.41 16.75 -2.46
C TYR A 162 1.17 16.65 -0.94
N GLU A 163 0.34 17.52 -0.37
CA GLU A 163 0.00 17.51 1.05
C GLU A 163 -0.73 16.22 1.47
N GLY A 164 -1.65 15.72 0.65
CA GLY A 164 -2.35 14.45 0.92
C GLY A 164 -1.39 13.26 0.89
N GLN A 165 -0.42 13.24 -0.03
CA GLN A 165 0.64 12.22 -0.04
C GLN A 165 1.54 12.31 1.20
N LEU A 166 1.88 13.51 1.67
CA LEU A 166 2.62 13.70 2.93
C LEU A 166 1.83 13.14 4.12
N ASN A 167 0.54 13.45 4.21
CA ASN A 167 -0.33 12.90 5.25
C ASN A 167 -0.40 11.37 5.16
N TYR A 168 -0.58 10.80 3.96
CA TYR A 168 -0.57 9.35 3.77
C TYR A 168 0.70 8.71 4.32
N CYS A 169 1.88 9.22 3.92
CA CYS A 169 3.16 8.71 4.39
C CYS A 169 3.31 8.87 5.91
N LEU A 170 2.93 10.02 6.46
CA LEU A 170 2.98 10.29 7.90
C LEU A 170 2.12 9.31 8.72
N GLN A 171 0.89 9.01 8.26
CA GLN A 171 0.00 8.10 8.97
C GLN A 171 0.46 6.65 8.86
N GLN A 172 0.93 6.22 7.68
CA GLN A 172 1.48 4.87 7.50
C GLN A 172 2.70 4.61 8.38
N LYS A 173 3.53 5.62 8.63
CA LYS A 173 4.68 5.53 9.57
C LYS A 173 4.28 5.25 11.03
N ARG A 174 3.01 5.49 11.39
CA ARG A 174 2.43 5.15 12.71
C ARG A 174 2.02 3.68 12.82
N ASN A 175 2.21 2.88 11.76
CA ASN A 175 1.94 1.45 11.80
C ASN A 175 3.00 0.71 12.61
N ASP A 176 2.74 0.58 13.92
CA ASP A 176 3.62 -0.09 14.88
C ASP A 176 3.93 -1.56 14.55
N LYS A 177 3.07 -2.25 13.79
CA LYS A 177 3.24 -3.68 13.51
C LYS A 177 4.45 -3.93 12.60
N THR A 178 4.56 -3.18 11.51
CA THR A 178 5.69 -3.28 10.58
C THR A 178 6.99 -2.89 11.28
N ARG A 179 6.97 -1.77 12.00
CA ARG A 179 8.11 -1.27 12.80
C ARG A 179 8.65 -2.34 13.76
N ARG A 180 7.79 -2.94 14.60
CA ARG A 180 8.22 -3.95 15.59
C ARG A 180 8.90 -5.16 14.97
N VAL A 181 8.50 -5.59 13.77
CA VAL A 181 9.15 -6.72 13.08
C VAL A 181 10.56 -6.33 12.63
N LEU A 182 10.72 -5.14 12.05
CA LEU A 182 12.01 -4.64 11.57
C LEU A 182 12.97 -4.34 12.73
N GLU A 183 12.49 -3.70 13.80
CA GLU A 183 13.31 -3.35 14.98
C GLU A 183 13.92 -4.57 15.65
N LYS A 184 13.14 -5.65 15.75
CA LYS A 184 13.60 -6.90 16.36
C LYS A 184 14.64 -7.63 15.50
N ALA A 185 14.56 -7.52 14.18
CA ALA A 185 15.44 -8.24 13.27
C ALA A 185 16.74 -7.48 12.91
N PHE A 186 16.75 -6.16 13.07
CA PHE A 186 17.89 -5.31 12.75
C PHE A 186 18.26 -4.43 13.95
N ASP A 187 17.68 -3.22 14.02
CA ASP A 187 17.69 -2.32 15.17
C ASP A 187 16.71 -1.16 14.91
N SER A 188 16.51 -0.28 15.90
CA SER A 188 15.57 0.85 15.80
C SER A 188 15.96 1.88 14.74
N ALA A 189 17.25 2.23 14.65
CA ALA A 189 17.73 3.22 13.69
C ALA A 189 17.63 2.70 12.25
N TRP A 190 17.82 1.40 12.04
CA TRP A 190 17.64 0.73 10.76
C TRP A 190 16.17 0.70 10.38
N ALA A 191 15.28 0.32 11.30
CA ALA A 191 13.83 0.30 11.06
C ALA A 191 13.29 1.70 10.70
N ASP A 192 13.73 2.74 11.42
CA ASP A 192 13.40 4.13 11.10
C ASP A 192 13.79 4.50 9.68
N ARG A 193 15.07 4.29 9.31
CA ARG A 193 15.54 4.58 7.95
C ARG A 193 14.79 3.79 6.89
N TYR A 194 14.50 2.51 7.14
CA TYR A 194 13.78 1.67 6.19
C TYR A 194 12.36 2.19 5.95
N ILE A 195 11.65 2.53 7.03
CA ILE A 195 10.29 3.06 6.98
C ILE A 195 10.28 4.44 6.32
N ASP A 196 11.19 5.34 6.71
CA ASP A 196 11.19 6.73 6.29
C ASP A 196 11.73 6.96 4.88
N MET A 197 12.69 6.14 4.44
CA MET A 197 13.38 6.33 3.16
C MET A 197 13.01 5.30 2.11
N LEU A 198 12.44 4.15 2.49
CA LEU A 198 12.08 3.09 1.54
C LEU A 198 10.62 2.66 1.57
N LEU A 199 9.93 2.54 2.70
CA LEU A 199 8.51 2.16 2.64
C LEU A 199 7.63 3.36 2.30
N PHE A 200 7.80 4.46 3.05
CA PHE A 200 6.93 5.63 3.00
C PHE A 200 7.75 6.92 2.90
N ASP A 201 8.58 7.02 1.87
CA ASP A 201 9.31 8.24 1.55
C ASP A 201 8.36 9.34 1.07
N ASN A 202 8.58 10.55 1.58
CA ASN A 202 7.80 11.72 1.21
C ASN A 202 7.98 12.03 -0.30
N PRO A 203 6.95 12.57 -0.98
CA PRO A 203 7.12 13.08 -2.33
C PRO A 203 8.23 14.16 -2.37
N PRO A 204 9.01 14.24 -3.47
CA PRO A 204 9.96 15.34 -3.70
C PRO A 204 9.25 16.70 -3.64
N GLU A 205 9.96 17.74 -3.21
CA GLU A 205 9.44 19.12 -3.22
C GLU A 205 8.98 19.53 -4.64
N LEU A 206 7.89 20.32 -4.71
CA LEU A 206 7.20 20.74 -5.95
C LEU A 206 7.96 21.82 -6.75
#